data_AF-A0AAD8AW77-F1
#
_entry.id   AF-A0AAD8AW77-F1
#
_cell.length_a   1.000
_cell.length_b   1.000
_cell.length_c   1.000
_cell.angle_alpha   90.00
_cell.angle_beta   90.00
_cell.angle_gamma   90.00
#
_symmetry.space_group_name_H-M   'P 1'
#
loop_
_entity.id
_entity.type
_entity.pdbx_description
1 polymer ?
#
loop_
_entity_poly.entity_id
_entity_poly.type
_entity_poly.pdbx_seq_one_letter_code
_entity_poly.pdbx_strand_id
1 'polypeptide(L)'
;QIKAVQLALEYVRHVETNQCTGGTGEILTLTFDHTPWIQYTEPAVRTANFLTKILALDGDLSQFDESTYYSMVRNNVHGDTLIYGSAIAVEPGVIPTKPKYCPYAYNNRSSSTVTAFDIAISYDYQTNTTEWYLGAKDKDRSNVTIAKDVVRSLNSPK
;
A
#
# COMPACT_ATOMS: atom_id res chain seq x y z
N GLN A 1 -3.72 -23.67 -16.31
CA GLN A 1 -4.26 -22.53 -15.54
C GLN A 1 -5.79 -22.40 -15.66
N ILE A 2 -6.39 -22.39 -16.86
CA ILE A 2 -7.86 -22.24 -17.06
C ILE A 2 -8.70 -23.25 -16.27
N LYS A 3 -8.29 -24.53 -16.22
CA LYS A 3 -9.01 -25.58 -15.48
C LYS A 3 -9.11 -25.34 -13.97
N ALA A 4 -8.09 -24.78 -13.34
CA ALA A 4 -8.08 -24.55 -11.89
C ALA A 4 -9.00 -23.36 -11.51
N VAL A 5 -9.03 -22.33 -12.36
CA VAL A 5 -9.93 -21.18 -12.20
C VAL A 5 -11.39 -21.61 -12.43
N GLN A 6 -11.66 -22.44 -13.45
CA GLN A 6 -12.98 -23.02 -13.65
C GLN A 6 -13.43 -23.88 -12.46
N LEU A 7 -12.55 -24.74 -11.93
CA LEU A 7 -12.86 -25.57 -10.76
C LEU A 7 -13.18 -24.71 -9.53
N ALA A 8 -12.44 -23.63 -9.31
CA ALA A 8 -12.67 -22.72 -8.19
C ALA A 8 -13.99 -21.95 -8.34
N LEU A 9 -14.33 -21.50 -9.55
CA LEU A 9 -15.61 -20.82 -9.82
C LEU A 9 -16.81 -21.76 -9.70
N GLU A 10 -16.67 -23.00 -10.17
CA GLU A 10 -17.70 -24.04 -10.02
C GLU A 10 -17.91 -24.42 -8.54
N TYR A 11 -16.83 -24.46 -7.76
CA TYR A 11 -16.90 -24.70 -6.31
C TYR A 11 -17.62 -23.58 -5.57
N VAL A 12 -17.27 -22.31 -5.82
CA VAL A 12 -17.95 -21.15 -5.21
C VAL A 12 -19.44 -21.16 -5.53
N ARG A 13 -19.79 -21.44 -6.79
CA ARG A 13 -21.19 -21.55 -7.24
C ARG A 13 -21.95 -22.67 -6.53
N HIS A 14 -21.29 -23.79 -6.26
CA HIS A 14 -21.89 -24.91 -5.53
C HIS A 14 -22.12 -24.58 -4.05
N VAL A 15 -21.24 -23.81 -3.42
CA VAL A 15 -21.41 -23.35 -2.02
C VAL A 15 -22.52 -22.31 -1.89
N GLU A 16 -22.63 -21.37 -2.83
CA GLU A 16 -23.70 -20.34 -2.82
C GLU A 16 -25.12 -20.92 -2.95
N THR A 17 -25.25 -22.07 -3.61
CA THR A 17 -26.54 -22.69 -3.94
C THR A 17 -27.00 -23.77 -2.96
N ASN A 18 -26.16 -24.15 -1.99
CA ASN A 18 -26.48 -25.18 -1.00
C ASN A 18 -26.75 -24.59 0.39
N GLN A 19 -27.69 -25.19 1.12
CA GLN A 19 -27.92 -24.84 2.53
C GLN A 19 -26.91 -25.58 3.42
N CYS A 20 -25.75 -24.96 3.64
CA CYS A 20 -24.67 -25.53 4.44
C CYS A 20 -25.03 -25.63 5.93
N THR A 21 -25.16 -26.84 6.47
CA THR A 21 -25.33 -27.11 7.93
C THR A 21 -24.07 -27.67 8.61
N GLY A 22 -22.95 -27.72 7.90
CA GLY A 22 -21.65 -28.14 8.45
C GLY A 22 -20.54 -27.86 7.42
N GLY A 23 -19.46 -27.20 7.84
CA GLY A 23 -18.41 -26.72 6.96
C GLY A 23 -17.79 -27.81 6.08
N THR A 24 -17.65 -27.54 4.79
CA THR A 24 -17.07 -28.46 3.80
C THR A 24 -15.54 -28.45 3.92
N GLY A 25 -14.96 -29.59 4.31
CA GLY A 25 -13.53 -29.78 4.58
C GLY A 25 -12.58 -29.74 3.38
N GLU A 26 -12.95 -29.06 2.29
CA GLU A 26 -12.09 -28.88 1.12
C GLU A 26 -11.27 -27.59 1.28
N ILE A 27 -9.97 -27.76 1.52
CA ILE A 27 -9.00 -26.65 1.58
C ILE A 27 -8.49 -26.41 0.16
N LEU A 28 -8.92 -25.30 -0.46
CA LEU A 28 -8.34 -24.82 -1.70
C LEU A 28 -6.93 -24.29 -1.43
N THR A 29 -5.90 -25.05 -1.84
CA THR A 29 -4.50 -24.60 -1.82
C THR A 29 -4.27 -23.58 -2.95
N LEU A 30 -4.70 -22.33 -2.71
CA LEU A 30 -4.48 -21.23 -3.63
C LEU A 30 -3.06 -20.68 -3.44
N THR A 31 -2.21 -20.86 -4.45
CA THR A 31 -0.97 -20.11 -4.56
C THR A 31 -1.28 -18.79 -5.24
N PHE A 32 -1.27 -17.68 -4.50
CA PHE A 32 -1.42 -16.36 -5.08
C PHE A 32 -0.19 -16.03 -5.92
N ASP A 33 -0.38 -15.74 -7.21
CA ASP A 33 0.67 -15.14 -8.03
C ASP A 33 0.80 -13.66 -7.62
N HIS A 34 1.92 -13.33 -6.98
CA HIS A 34 2.18 -11.97 -6.49
C HIS A 34 2.75 -11.07 -7.59
N THR A 35 3.15 -11.63 -8.74
CA THR A 35 3.81 -10.90 -9.84
C THR A 35 2.99 -9.69 -10.33
N PRO A 36 1.66 -9.79 -10.51
CA PRO A 36 0.85 -8.64 -10.93
C PRO A 36 0.80 -7.52 -9.87
N TRP A 37 0.94 -7.87 -8.58
CA TRP A 37 0.85 -6.92 -7.47
C TRP A 37 2.12 -6.10 -7.28
N ILE A 38 3.25 -6.56 -7.81
CA ILE A 38 4.55 -5.90 -7.69
C ILE A 38 4.48 -4.45 -8.16
N GLN A 39 3.83 -4.18 -9.30
CA GLN A 39 3.68 -2.83 -9.85
C GLN A 39 2.90 -1.88 -8.90
N TYR A 40 1.92 -2.42 -8.17
CA TYR A 40 1.15 -1.66 -7.19
C TYR A 40 1.95 -1.41 -5.90
N THR A 41 2.84 -2.32 -5.53
CA THR A 41 3.54 -2.30 -4.23
C THR A 41 4.93 -1.65 -4.27
N GLU A 42 5.65 -1.73 -5.40
CA GLU A 42 7.02 -1.24 -5.53
C GLU A 42 7.15 0.25 -5.15
N PRO A 43 6.28 1.17 -5.64
CA PRO A 43 6.38 2.58 -5.26
C PRO A 43 6.24 2.81 -3.75
N ALA A 44 5.29 2.11 -3.11
CA ALA A 44 5.12 2.19 -1.66
C ALA A 44 6.35 1.66 -0.90
N VAL A 45 6.93 0.54 -1.34
CA VAL A 45 8.16 -0.03 -0.76
C VAL A 45 9.35 0.92 -0.93
N ARG A 46 9.50 1.54 -2.10
CA ARG A 46 10.56 2.53 -2.36
C ARG A 46 10.45 3.75 -1.45
N THR A 47 9.25 4.33 -1.34
CA THR A 47 9.01 5.46 -0.42
C THR A 47 9.27 5.07 1.02
N ALA A 48 8.80 3.90 1.47
CA ALA A 48 9.02 3.42 2.83
C ALA A 48 10.51 3.20 3.14
N ASN A 49 11.28 2.62 2.21
CA ASN A 49 12.72 2.44 2.34
C ASN A 49 13.46 3.78 2.43
N PHE A 50 13.07 4.77 1.60
CA PHE A 50 13.62 6.11 1.68
C PHE A 50 13.36 6.75 3.05
N LEU A 51 12.11 6.79 3.51
CA LEU A 51 11.75 7.38 4.81
C LEU A 51 12.41 6.66 5.99
N THR A 52 12.50 5.33 5.93
CA THR A 52 13.18 4.53 6.97
C THR A 52 14.68 4.83 7.00
N LYS A 53 15.31 5.07 5.84
CA LYS A 53 16.72 5.46 5.79
C LYS A 53 16.95 6.82 6.44
N ILE A 54 16.04 7.78 6.23
CA ILE A 54 16.09 9.10 6.86
C ILE A 54 15.90 8.96 8.38
N LEU A 55 14.90 8.21 8.84
CA LEU A 55 14.72 7.90 10.26
C LEU A 55 15.97 7.27 10.89
N ALA A 56 16.64 6.36 10.19
CA ALA A 56 17.85 5.71 10.68
C ALA A 56 19.06 6.65 10.75
N LEU A 57 19.10 7.71 9.94
CA LEU A 57 20.20 8.68 9.92
C LEU A 57 19.96 9.83 10.89
N ASP A 58 18.76 10.39 10.88
CA ASP A 58 18.44 11.65 11.57
C ASP A 58 17.56 11.45 12.81
N GLY A 59 16.97 10.26 12.97
CA GLY A 59 16.05 9.94 14.08
C GLY A 59 14.66 10.58 13.94
N ASP A 60 14.44 11.41 12.93
CA ASP A 60 13.22 12.21 12.79
C ASP A 60 12.86 12.50 11.32
N LEU A 61 11.56 12.56 11.06
CA LEU A 61 10.94 12.91 9.78
C LEU A 61 10.38 14.34 9.75
N SER A 62 10.44 15.08 10.85
CA SER A 62 9.94 16.48 10.94
C SER A 62 10.75 17.50 10.14
N GLN A 63 11.93 17.09 9.67
CA GLN A 63 12.77 17.89 8.79
C GLN A 63 12.14 18.15 7.41
N PHE A 64 11.17 17.32 7.00
CA PHE A 64 10.47 17.50 5.74
C PHE A 64 9.28 18.43 5.91
N ASP A 65 9.17 19.40 5.01
CA ASP A 65 7.98 20.23 4.89
C ASP A 65 6.84 19.46 4.19
N GLU A 66 5.62 20.01 4.27
CA GLU A 66 4.46 19.39 3.63
C GLU A 66 4.65 19.24 2.11
N SER A 67 5.37 20.18 1.47
CA SER A 67 5.59 20.15 0.03
C SER A 67 6.43 18.94 -0.41
N THR A 68 7.39 18.53 0.41
CA THR A 68 8.21 17.34 0.22
C THR A 68 7.35 16.08 0.29
N TYR A 69 6.50 15.97 1.31
CA TYR A 69 5.56 14.86 1.46
C TYR A 69 4.55 14.77 0.30
N TYR A 70 3.93 15.89 -0.09
CA TYR A 70 3.04 15.92 -1.25
C TYR A 70 3.74 15.54 -2.55
N SER A 71 5.04 15.84 -2.68
CA SER A 71 5.81 15.45 -3.85
C SER A 71 6.07 13.94 -3.88
N MET A 72 6.33 13.31 -2.73
CA MET A 72 6.49 11.84 -2.64
C MET A 72 5.22 11.11 -3.07
N VAL A 73 4.05 11.46 -2.52
CA VAL A 73 2.80 10.78 -2.87
C VAL A 73 2.38 11.04 -4.31
N ARG A 74 2.62 12.23 -4.86
CA ARG A 74 2.37 12.50 -6.28
C ARG A 74 3.29 11.70 -7.18
N ASN A 75 4.57 11.58 -6.84
CA ASN A 75 5.53 10.79 -7.63
C ASN A 75 5.14 9.33 -7.69
N ASN A 76 4.60 8.75 -6.61
CA ASN A 76 4.09 7.38 -6.63
C ASN A 76 2.93 7.20 -7.61
N VAL A 77 2.02 8.17 -7.69
CA VAL A 77 0.87 8.14 -8.61
C VAL A 77 1.29 8.45 -10.05
N HIS A 78 2.26 9.34 -10.25
CA HIS A 78 2.78 9.67 -11.59
C HIS A 78 3.64 8.55 -12.18
N GLY A 79 4.36 7.80 -11.35
CA GLY A 79 5.31 6.78 -11.78
C GLY A 79 4.65 5.52 -12.37
N ASP A 80 3.37 5.27 -12.09
CA ASP A 80 2.65 4.10 -12.60
C ASP A 80 1.15 4.39 -12.80
N THR A 81 0.63 4.15 -14.01
CA THR A 81 -0.78 4.39 -14.36
C THR A 81 -1.75 3.43 -13.65
N LEU A 82 -1.24 2.32 -13.11
CA LEU A 82 -2.02 1.38 -12.31
C LEU A 82 -2.32 1.89 -10.91
N ILE A 83 -1.54 2.85 -10.39
CA ILE A 83 -1.73 3.42 -9.07
C ILE A 83 -2.79 4.50 -9.13
N TYR A 84 -3.94 4.23 -8.49
CA TYR A 84 -5.01 5.22 -8.37
C TYR A 84 -4.67 6.32 -7.36
N GLY A 85 -4.05 5.95 -6.24
CA GLY A 85 -3.67 6.89 -5.20
C GLY A 85 -2.57 6.36 -4.29
N SER A 86 -1.96 7.26 -3.54
CA SER A 86 -0.85 6.99 -2.62
C SER A 86 -1.04 7.81 -1.36
N ALA A 87 -0.84 7.19 -0.20
CA ALA A 87 -0.86 7.85 1.10
C ALA A 87 0.46 7.60 1.85
N ILE A 88 0.88 8.54 2.68
CA ILE A 88 1.90 8.29 3.71
C ILE A 88 1.27 8.66 5.05
N ALA A 89 1.07 7.70 5.94
CA ALA A 89 0.66 7.99 7.31
C ALA A 89 1.90 8.19 8.17
N VAL A 90 2.00 9.34 8.83
CA VAL A 90 3.08 9.63 9.78
C VAL A 90 2.56 9.57 11.22
N GLU A 91 3.48 9.41 12.17
CA GLU A 91 3.17 9.51 13.59
C GLU A 91 2.68 10.93 13.96
N PRO A 92 1.86 11.08 15.01
CA PRO A 92 1.46 12.39 15.52
C PRO A 92 2.66 13.30 15.81
N GLY A 93 2.56 14.56 15.40
CA GLY A 93 3.58 15.58 15.68
C GLY A 93 4.76 15.61 14.70
N VAL A 94 4.83 14.72 13.71
CA VAL A 94 5.85 14.80 12.64
C VAL A 94 5.78 16.12 11.88
N ILE A 95 4.58 16.66 11.65
CA ILE A 95 4.41 18.04 11.20
C ILE A 95 4.01 18.87 12.42
N PRO A 96 4.86 19.79 12.93
CA PRO A 96 4.63 20.48 14.20
C PRO A 96 3.31 21.24 14.28
N THR A 97 2.84 21.75 13.14
CA THR A 97 1.59 22.52 13.04
C THR A 97 0.35 21.65 12.92
N LYS A 98 0.50 20.31 12.79
CA LYS A 98 -0.59 19.39 12.52
C LYS A 98 -0.58 18.21 13.50
N PRO A 99 -1.61 18.08 14.36
CA PRO A 99 -1.70 16.95 15.30
C PRO A 99 -1.81 15.61 14.58
N LYS A 100 -2.36 15.60 13.35
CA LYS A 100 -2.43 14.44 12.46
C LYS A 100 -2.08 14.93 11.06
N TYR A 101 -1.32 14.13 10.33
CA TYR A 101 -0.93 14.46 8.97
C TYR A 101 -0.86 13.18 8.15
N CYS A 102 -1.56 13.16 7.02
CA CYS A 102 -1.47 12.06 6.08
C CYS A 102 -1.56 12.63 4.66
N PRO A 103 -0.41 12.95 4.02
CA PRO A 103 -0.41 13.35 2.62
C PRO A 103 -1.00 12.22 1.79
N TYR A 104 -1.95 12.59 0.95
CA TYR A 104 -2.61 11.68 0.01
C TYR A 104 -2.60 12.32 -1.37
N ALA A 105 -2.30 11.52 -2.38
CA ALA A 105 -2.46 11.89 -3.77
C ALA A 105 -3.35 10.90 -4.49
N TYR A 106 -4.12 11.37 -5.47
CA TYR A 106 -4.92 10.52 -6.33
C TYR A 106 -4.92 11.03 -7.77
N ASN A 107 -5.06 10.10 -8.71
CA ASN A 107 -5.18 10.38 -10.13
C ASN A 107 -6.65 10.64 -10.48
N ASN A 108 -6.96 11.89 -10.82
CA ASN A 108 -8.23 12.22 -11.45
C ASN A 108 -8.16 11.86 -12.94
N ARG A 109 -8.57 10.63 -13.26
CA ARG A 109 -8.53 10.09 -14.62
C ARG A 109 -9.40 10.87 -15.62
N SER A 110 -10.41 11.60 -15.14
CA SER A 110 -11.27 12.42 -16.01
C SER A 110 -10.59 13.71 -16.47
N SER A 111 -9.72 14.29 -15.64
CA SER A 111 -8.97 15.52 -15.97
C SER A 111 -7.49 15.28 -16.27
N SER A 112 -7.01 14.04 -16.19
CA SER A 112 -5.58 13.70 -16.31
C SER A 112 -4.68 14.48 -15.35
N THR A 113 -5.18 14.78 -14.16
CA THR A 113 -4.45 15.54 -13.13
C THR A 113 -4.25 14.69 -11.88
N VAL A 114 -3.07 14.79 -11.27
CA VAL A 114 -2.83 14.25 -9.93
C VAL A 114 -3.00 15.37 -8.91
N THR A 115 -3.92 15.17 -7.98
CA THR A 115 -4.21 16.12 -6.90
C THR A 115 -3.69 15.53 -5.59
N ALA A 116 -3.11 16.37 -4.74
CA ALA A 116 -2.64 15.97 -3.42
C ALA A 116 -3.20 16.90 -2.33
N PHE A 117 -3.53 16.32 -1.18
CA PHE A 117 -4.05 17.00 -0.01
C PHE A 117 -3.79 16.17 1.25
N ASP A 118 -4.03 16.76 2.41
CA ASP A 118 -3.95 16.06 3.69
C ASP A 118 -5.27 15.34 3.98
N ILE A 119 -5.29 14.01 3.85
CA ILE A 119 -6.51 13.22 4.07
C ILE A 119 -6.88 13.14 5.55
N ALA A 120 -5.95 13.44 6.46
CA ALA A 120 -6.22 13.43 7.90
C ALA A 120 -7.22 14.50 8.35
N ILE A 121 -7.49 15.51 7.50
CA ILE A 121 -8.48 16.56 7.76
C ILE A 121 -9.90 15.99 7.82
N SER A 122 -10.21 14.98 6.99
CA SER A 122 -11.54 14.37 6.90
C SER A 122 -11.59 12.91 7.31
N TYR A 123 -10.43 12.26 7.49
CA TYR A 123 -10.32 10.85 7.82
C TYR A 123 -9.32 10.60 8.94
N ASP A 124 -9.83 10.21 10.11
CA ASP A 124 -8.99 9.89 11.26
C ASP A 124 -8.44 8.46 11.18
N TYR A 125 -7.27 8.33 10.55
CA TYR A 125 -6.58 7.07 10.34
C TYR A 125 -5.95 6.47 11.61
N GLN A 126 -6.00 7.18 12.74
CA GLN A 126 -5.41 6.74 14.01
C GLN A 126 -6.44 6.03 14.91
N THR A 127 -7.66 5.85 14.43
CA THR A 127 -8.73 5.13 15.15
C THR A 127 -8.51 3.62 15.10
N ASN A 128 -9.02 2.91 16.11
CA ASN A 128 -8.99 1.44 16.17
C ASN A 128 -9.73 0.74 15.01
N THR A 129 -10.55 1.49 14.27
CA THR A 129 -11.23 1.02 13.06
C THR A 129 -10.38 1.09 11.80
N THR A 130 -9.19 1.73 11.85
CA THR A 130 -8.31 1.87 10.70
C THR A 130 -7.24 0.78 10.67
N GLU A 131 -7.55 -0.31 9.98
CA GLU A 131 -6.67 -1.49 9.90
C GLU A 131 -5.35 -1.22 9.17
N TRP A 132 -5.36 -0.36 8.15
CA TRP A 132 -4.18 -0.16 7.29
C TRP A 132 -3.03 0.60 7.97
N TYR A 133 -3.32 1.35 9.04
CA TYR A 133 -2.30 2.04 9.84
C TYR A 133 -1.98 1.28 11.12
N LEU A 134 -2.98 1.04 11.99
CA LEU A 134 -2.75 0.37 13.27
C LEU A 134 -2.37 -1.10 13.09
N GLY A 135 -3.03 -1.80 12.16
CA GLY A 135 -2.70 -3.20 11.86
C GLY A 135 -1.27 -3.35 11.30
N ALA A 136 -0.73 -2.33 10.64
CA ALA A 136 0.68 -2.31 10.24
C ALA A 136 1.59 -1.96 11.41
N LYS A 137 1.22 -0.96 12.23
CA LYS A 137 1.98 -0.44 13.38
C LYS A 137 2.21 -1.47 14.47
N ASP A 138 1.15 -2.16 14.88
CA ASP A 138 1.14 -3.08 16.03
C ASP A 138 1.54 -4.51 15.65
N LYS A 139 1.79 -4.75 14.36
CA LYS A 139 2.21 -6.07 13.87
C LYS A 139 3.57 -6.42 14.43
N ASP A 140 3.68 -7.60 15.02
CA ASP A 140 4.98 -8.17 15.38
C ASP A 140 5.83 -8.36 14.11
N ARG A 141 6.99 -7.68 14.07
CA ARG A 141 7.92 -7.70 12.94
C ARG A 141 9.15 -8.58 13.19
N SER A 142 9.22 -9.27 14.33
CA SER A 142 10.34 -10.17 14.68
C SER A 142 10.60 -11.25 13.60
N ASN A 143 9.55 -11.67 12.89
CA ASN A 143 9.59 -12.70 11.83
C ASN A 143 9.23 -12.17 10.44
N VAL A 144 9.34 -10.86 10.17
CA VAL A 144 9.00 -10.29 8.86
C VAL A 144 10.22 -10.25 7.95
N THR A 145 10.10 -10.87 6.77
CA THR A 145 11.09 -10.71 5.69
C THR A 145 11.11 -9.27 5.22
N ILE A 146 12.23 -8.58 5.42
CA ILE A 146 12.42 -7.21 4.93
C ILE A 146 12.40 -7.24 3.40
N ALA A 147 11.40 -6.58 2.80
CA ALA A 147 11.33 -6.39 1.36
C ALA A 147 12.51 -5.52 0.91
N LYS A 148 13.37 -6.04 0.04
CA LYS A 148 14.50 -5.32 -0.53
C LYS A 148 14.08 -4.77 -1.88
N ASP A 149 14.25 -3.48 -2.08
CA ASP A 149 14.15 -2.89 -3.42
C ASP A 149 15.38 -3.32 -4.24
N VAL A 150 15.15 -3.77 -5.48
CA VAL A 150 16.21 -4.15 -6.41
C VAL A 150 16.38 -2.98 -7.36
N VAL A 151 17.48 -2.23 -7.22
CA VAL A 151 17.85 -1.18 -8.17
C VAL A 151 18.00 -1.82 -9.54
N ARG A 152 17.06 -1.53 -10.45
CA ARG A 152 17.18 -1.96 -11.85
C ARG A 152 18.32 -1.17 -12.48
N SER A 153 19.48 -1.79 -12.63
CA SER A 153 20.57 -1.21 -13.43
C SER A 153 20.07 -1.04 -14.87
N LEU A 154 20.20 0.16 -15.42
CA LEU A 154 20.02 0.43 -16.85
C LEU A 154 21.10 -0.31 -17.66
N ASN A 155 20.94 -1.61 -17.84
CA ASN A 155 21.63 -2.31 -18.91
C ASN A 155 20.83 -2.03 -20.19
N SER A 156 21.12 -0.89 -20.81
CA SER A 156 20.71 -0.61 -22.18
C SER A 156 21.29 -1.70 -23.09
N PRO A 157 20.48 -2.45 -23.85
CA PRO A 157 21.02 -3.15 -25.01
C PRO A 157 21.38 -2.09 -26.05
N LYS A 158 22.62 -2.16 -26.55
CA LYS A 158 23.04 -1.48 -27.78
C LYS A 158 22.27 -2.04 -28.97
#